data_AF-A0A7J7LWK6-F1
#
_entry.id   AF-A0A7J7LWK6-F1
#
_cell.length_a   1.000
_cell.length_b   1.000
_cell.length_c   1.000
_cell.angle_alpha   90.00
_cell.angle_beta   90.00
_cell.angle_gamma   90.00
#
_symmetry.space_group_name_H-M   'P 1'
#
loop_
_entity.id
_entity.type
_entity.pdbx_description
1 polymer ?
#
loop_
_entity_poly.entity_id
_entity_poly.type
_entity_poly.pdbx_seq_one_letter_code
_entity_poly.pdbx_strand_id
1 'polypeptide(L)'
;MGVLHFQISADLDRFTTCTSTRKYNGRKASGWGWALNVLGQHGWAAEKCDAFSGEWVFDNASYPLYNESDCPYMSDQLACRKHGRSDLGYQNWRWQPHDCDLKRWRVMEMWEKLRGKRLMFVGDSLNRGQWISMVCLLQSVIPSDKRSMSPNAPLTVFRAEEYNASVEFYWAPLLVESNSDDPVSHRLDDRIIRPDSVHKHAAEWEKADILVFNTYLWWRQGPVKLLWSSEENGVCEELDGMGAMELAMEAWADWVATRVDPFAKQVFFVAMSPTHLW
;
A
#
# COMPACT_ATOMS: atom_id res chain seq x y z
N MET A 1 29.37 -30.65 -8.24
CA MET A 1 28.45 -29.59 -8.69
C MET A 1 27.03 -30.13 -8.59
N GLY A 2 26.38 -29.92 -7.45
CA GLY A 2 24.96 -30.24 -7.30
C GLY A 2 24.17 -28.98 -7.57
N VAL A 3 23.41 -28.96 -8.66
CA VAL A 3 22.44 -27.90 -8.93
C VAL A 3 21.27 -28.13 -7.96
N LEU A 4 21.14 -27.28 -6.94
CA LEU A 4 19.91 -27.20 -6.16
C LEU A 4 18.81 -26.71 -7.10
N HIS A 5 17.96 -27.62 -7.56
CA HIS A 5 16.69 -27.27 -8.15
C HIS A 5 15.80 -26.71 -7.03
N PHE A 6 15.72 -25.39 -6.92
CA PHE A 6 14.57 -24.76 -6.26
C PHE A 6 13.38 -25.01 -7.18
N GLN A 7 12.55 -25.97 -6.81
CA GLN A 7 11.25 -26.15 -7.45
C GLN A 7 10.43 -24.92 -7.06
N ILE A 8 10.21 -24.01 -8.01
CA ILE A 8 9.39 -22.81 -7.79
C ILE A 8 7.98 -23.31 -7.51
N SER A 9 7.54 -23.22 -6.26
CA SER A 9 6.15 -23.49 -5.89
C SER A 9 5.27 -22.54 -6.69
N ALA A 10 4.23 -23.07 -7.36
CA ALA A 10 3.35 -22.26 -8.19
C ALA A 10 2.76 -21.10 -7.36
N ASP A 11 2.62 -19.92 -7.97
CA ASP A 11 2.04 -18.76 -7.29
C ASP A 11 0.67 -19.09 -6.68
N LEU A 12 0.38 -18.51 -5.51
CA LEU A 12 -0.96 -18.53 -4.95
C LEU A 12 -1.93 -17.77 -5.87
N ASP A 13 -3.12 -18.33 -6.01
CA ASP A 13 -4.23 -17.75 -6.74
C ASP A 13 -5.53 -17.93 -5.96
N ARG A 14 -6.63 -17.36 -6.46
CA ARG A 14 -7.95 -17.43 -5.82
C ARG A 14 -8.53 -18.85 -5.67
N PHE A 15 -7.96 -19.84 -6.36
CA PHE A 15 -8.38 -21.25 -6.30
C PHE A 15 -7.52 -22.08 -5.35
N THR A 16 -6.48 -21.47 -4.78
CA THR A 16 -5.62 -22.09 -3.79
C THR A 16 -6.45 -22.50 -2.58
N THR A 17 -6.25 -23.74 -2.14
CA THR A 17 -6.87 -24.33 -0.96
C THR A 17 -5.82 -25.08 -0.14
N CYS A 18 -6.08 -25.21 1.16
CA CYS A 18 -5.25 -26.03 2.05
C CYS A 18 -5.77 -27.47 2.04
N THR A 19 -4.87 -28.46 1.97
CA THR A 19 -5.25 -29.88 2.06
C THR A 19 -5.67 -30.27 3.47
N SER A 20 -5.04 -29.65 4.47
CA SER A 20 -5.42 -29.71 5.88
C SER A 20 -4.92 -28.46 6.60
N THR A 21 -5.40 -28.24 7.83
CA THR A 21 -5.01 -27.09 8.64
C THR A 21 -4.61 -27.56 10.04
N ARG A 22 -3.47 -27.07 10.52
CA ARG A 22 -2.96 -27.32 11.87
C ARG A 22 -2.71 -26.02 12.61
N LYS A 23 -2.55 -26.10 13.94
CA LYS A 23 -2.20 -24.93 14.74
C LYS A 23 -0.80 -24.43 14.38
N TYR A 24 -0.63 -23.11 14.28
CA TYR A 24 0.68 -22.48 14.14
C TYR A 24 1.67 -22.94 15.23
N ASN A 25 2.89 -23.24 14.82
CA ASN A 25 3.92 -23.86 15.66
C ASN A 25 5.01 -22.89 16.16
N GLY A 26 4.90 -21.59 15.85
CA GLY A 26 5.89 -20.58 16.23
C GLY A 26 7.03 -20.38 15.22
N ARG A 27 6.91 -20.89 14.00
CA ARG A 27 7.90 -20.67 12.94
C ARG A 27 7.98 -19.20 12.53
N LYS A 28 9.18 -18.62 12.60
CA LYS A 28 9.44 -17.26 12.11
C LYS A 28 9.65 -17.26 10.59
N ALA A 29 9.32 -16.14 9.94
CA ALA A 29 9.80 -15.89 8.58
C ALA A 29 11.35 -15.82 8.64
N SER A 30 12.05 -16.67 7.88
CA SER A 30 13.51 -16.74 7.92
C SER A 30 14.13 -15.44 7.39
N GLY A 31 15.09 -14.84 8.10
CA GLY A 31 15.83 -13.65 7.64
C GLY A 31 16.35 -12.74 8.78
N TRP A 32 15.73 -12.78 9.96
CA TRP A 32 15.88 -11.74 11.00
C TRP A 32 17.22 -11.69 11.75
N GLY A 33 18.09 -12.67 11.60
CA GLY A 33 19.37 -12.70 12.34
C GLY A 33 20.33 -11.56 11.98
N TRP A 34 20.20 -10.99 10.77
CA TRP A 34 21.14 -9.97 10.27
C TRP A 34 20.52 -8.56 10.15
N ALA A 35 19.20 -8.42 9.93
CA ALA A 35 18.54 -7.12 9.72
C ALA A 35 18.50 -6.23 10.98
N LEU A 36 18.38 -6.82 12.18
CA LEU A 36 18.46 -6.08 13.45
C LEU A 36 19.82 -5.42 13.69
N ASN A 37 20.89 -5.89 13.03
CA ASN A 37 22.22 -5.27 13.11
C ASN A 37 22.37 -4.09 12.14
N VAL A 38 21.52 -3.96 11.12
CA VAL A 38 21.62 -2.91 10.09
C VAL A 38 20.83 -1.65 10.47
N LEU A 39 19.77 -1.78 11.29
CA LEU A 39 19.03 -0.64 11.83
C LEU A 39 19.76 0.08 12.99
N GLY A 40 20.93 -0.42 13.38
CA GLY A 40 21.80 0.24 14.36
C GLY A 40 22.60 1.38 13.74
N GLN A 41 22.27 2.61 14.14
CA GLN A 41 22.99 3.87 13.89
C GLN A 41 22.66 4.61 12.59
N HIS A 42 21.42 5.06 12.45
CA HIS A 42 21.19 6.41 11.93
C HIS A 42 20.50 7.21 13.03
N GLY A 43 21.22 8.18 13.60
CA GLY A 43 20.62 9.13 14.52
C GLY A 43 19.55 9.90 13.75
N TRP A 44 18.28 9.61 14.03
CA TRP A 44 17.16 10.46 13.64
C TRP A 44 17.45 11.84 14.23
N ALA A 45 17.83 12.80 13.38
CA ALA A 45 17.76 14.19 13.75
C ALA A 45 16.29 14.44 14.10
N ALA A 46 16.00 14.82 15.33
CA ALA A 46 14.65 15.17 15.75
C ALA A 46 14.03 16.13 14.73
N GLU A 47 13.02 15.68 13.99
CA GLU A 47 12.24 16.60 13.17
C GLU A 47 11.68 17.68 14.09
N LYS A 48 11.89 18.95 13.72
CA LYS A 48 11.40 20.09 14.49
C LYS A 48 9.87 20.19 14.53
N CYS A 49 9.18 19.36 13.75
CA CYS A 49 7.73 19.32 13.69
C CYS A 49 7.25 17.88 13.55
N ASP A 50 6.49 17.40 14.52
CA ASP A 50 5.74 16.16 14.40
C ASP A 50 4.47 16.42 13.59
N ALA A 51 4.46 15.97 12.32
CA ALA A 51 3.33 16.15 11.43
C ALA A 51 2.08 15.34 11.84
N PHE A 52 2.20 14.38 12.77
CA PHE A 52 1.12 13.49 13.20
C PHE A 52 0.49 13.91 14.53
N SER A 53 1.05 14.91 15.19
CA SER A 53 0.53 15.51 16.43
C SER A 53 -0.08 16.88 16.15
N GLY A 54 -1.38 17.02 16.33
CA GLY A 54 -2.12 18.19 15.87
C GLY A 54 -3.61 18.07 16.09
N GLU A 55 -4.35 18.94 15.41
CA GLU A 55 -5.80 18.98 15.47
C GLU A 55 -6.44 19.23 14.10
N TRP A 56 -7.71 18.85 13.99
CA TRP A 56 -8.52 19.19 12.83
C TRP A 56 -9.05 20.62 12.98
N VAL A 57 -8.78 21.46 11.98
CA VAL A 57 -9.25 22.84 11.92
C VAL A 57 -10.20 22.99 10.73
N PHE A 58 -11.32 23.66 10.95
CA PHE A 58 -12.27 23.96 9.88
C PHE A 58 -11.76 25.14 9.03
N ASP A 59 -11.68 24.94 7.72
CA ASP A 59 -11.22 25.90 6.72
C ASP A 59 -12.04 25.74 5.43
N ASN A 60 -13.10 26.52 5.29
CA ASN A 60 -13.90 26.56 4.06
C ASN A 60 -13.36 27.54 3.01
N ALA A 61 -12.23 28.20 3.27
CA ALA A 61 -11.60 29.14 2.35
C ALA A 61 -10.56 28.45 1.46
N SER A 62 -9.82 27.47 2.02
CA SER A 62 -8.75 26.75 1.31
C SER A 62 -9.06 25.29 1.01
N TYR A 63 -10.09 24.70 1.62
CA TYR A 63 -10.50 23.31 1.43
C TYR A 63 -11.93 23.19 0.87
N PRO A 64 -12.23 22.13 0.09
CA PRO A 64 -11.34 21.02 -0.27
C PRO A 64 -10.28 21.41 -1.31
N LEU A 65 -9.19 20.63 -1.39
CA LEU A 65 -8.10 20.86 -2.34
C LEU A 65 -8.48 20.53 -3.80
N TYR A 66 -9.57 19.82 -4.02
CA TYR A 66 -10.20 19.57 -5.32
C TYR A 66 -11.69 19.31 -5.12
N ASN A 67 -12.50 19.53 -6.15
CA ASN A 67 -13.91 19.16 -6.15
C ASN A 67 -14.10 17.74 -6.69
N GLU A 68 -15.01 16.97 -6.08
CA GLU A 68 -15.34 15.61 -6.52
C GLU A 68 -15.76 15.58 -8.00
N SER A 69 -16.54 16.57 -8.43
CA SER A 69 -17.03 16.68 -9.82
C SER A 69 -15.94 16.92 -10.85
N ASP A 70 -14.79 17.44 -10.43
CA ASP A 70 -13.73 17.89 -11.34
C ASP A 70 -12.68 16.78 -11.57
N CYS A 71 -12.81 15.65 -10.85
CA CYS A 71 -11.93 14.51 -10.98
C CYS A 71 -12.59 13.37 -11.78
N PRO A 72 -12.24 13.18 -13.06
CA PRO A 72 -12.83 12.11 -13.88
C PRO A 72 -12.39 10.70 -13.47
N TYR A 73 -11.40 10.58 -12.59
CA TYR A 73 -10.86 9.32 -12.09
C TYR A 73 -11.49 8.89 -10.75
N MET A 74 -12.41 9.69 -10.19
CA MET A 74 -13.08 9.34 -8.94
C MET A 74 -13.83 8.01 -9.09
N SER A 75 -13.59 7.08 -8.17
CA SER A 75 -14.33 5.82 -8.11
C SER A 75 -15.71 6.04 -7.50
N ASP A 76 -16.73 5.37 -8.03
CA ASP A 76 -18.09 5.37 -7.46
C ASP A 76 -18.11 4.95 -5.98
N GLN A 77 -17.18 4.08 -5.55
CA GLN A 77 -17.04 3.68 -4.14
C GLN A 77 -16.66 4.84 -3.21
N LEU A 78 -16.11 5.93 -3.75
CA LEU A 78 -15.59 7.09 -3.01
C LEU A 78 -16.36 8.39 -3.34
N ALA A 79 -17.25 8.37 -4.33
CA ALA A 79 -17.98 9.54 -4.83
C ALA A 79 -19.24 9.83 -3.99
N CYS A 80 -19.06 10.25 -2.72
CA CYS A 80 -20.15 10.45 -1.78
C CYS A 80 -21.21 11.45 -2.30
N ARG A 81 -20.79 12.55 -2.92
CA ARG A 81 -21.73 13.57 -3.42
C ARG A 81 -22.51 13.05 -4.61
N LYS A 82 -21.86 12.37 -5.56
CA LYS A 82 -22.51 11.68 -6.69
C LYS A 82 -23.60 10.71 -6.20
N HIS A 83 -23.36 10.05 -5.06
CA HIS A 83 -24.27 9.10 -4.44
C HIS A 83 -25.21 9.70 -3.38
N GLY A 84 -25.43 11.02 -3.42
CA GLY A 84 -26.54 11.67 -2.72
C GLY A 84 -26.22 12.27 -1.35
N ARG A 85 -24.96 12.24 -0.90
CA ARG A 85 -24.56 12.95 0.32
C ARG A 85 -24.68 14.46 0.11
N SER A 86 -25.49 15.12 0.95
CA SER A 86 -25.76 16.56 0.87
C SER A 86 -24.99 17.39 1.90
N ASP A 87 -24.58 16.79 3.02
CA ASP A 87 -23.74 17.44 4.02
C ASP A 87 -22.27 17.46 3.55
N LEU A 88 -21.81 18.58 3.00
CA LEU A 88 -20.45 18.71 2.45
C LEU A 88 -19.44 19.31 3.42
N GLY A 89 -19.85 19.65 4.66
CA GLY A 89 -18.97 20.26 5.66
C GLY A 89 -17.75 19.42 6.04
N TYR A 90 -17.82 18.08 5.84
CA TYR A 90 -16.68 17.18 6.08
C TYR A 90 -15.49 17.45 5.16
N GLN A 91 -15.71 18.08 4.00
CA GLN A 91 -14.67 18.37 3.01
C GLN A 91 -13.78 19.56 3.41
N ASN A 92 -14.22 20.34 4.40
CA ASN A 92 -13.65 21.62 4.76
C ASN A 92 -12.77 21.52 6.02
N TRP A 93 -12.32 20.31 6.37
CA TRP A 93 -11.40 20.09 7.49
C TRP A 93 -9.98 19.92 6.98
N ARG A 94 -9.04 20.61 7.63
CA ARG A 94 -7.61 20.46 7.39
C ARG A 94 -6.90 20.04 8.68
N TRP A 95 -5.84 19.27 8.54
CA TRP A 95 -4.98 18.92 9.66
C TRP A 95 -3.98 20.04 9.95
N GLN A 96 -3.83 20.44 11.21
CA GLN A 96 -2.88 21.43 11.69
C GLN A 96 -1.95 20.78 12.72
N PRO A 97 -0.68 20.50 12.38
CA PRO A 97 0.32 20.10 13.36
C PRO A 97 0.51 21.17 14.44
N HIS A 98 0.80 20.75 15.68
CA HIS A 98 0.99 21.68 16.79
C HIS A 98 2.25 22.54 16.64
N ASP A 99 3.33 21.97 16.12
CA ASP A 99 4.65 22.60 16.12
C ASP A 99 5.02 23.30 14.79
N CYS A 100 4.19 23.16 13.76
CA CYS A 100 4.41 23.83 12.48
C CYS A 100 3.16 23.93 11.60
N ASP A 101 3.27 24.76 10.56
CA ASP A 101 2.31 24.79 9.46
C ASP A 101 2.72 23.83 8.34
N LEU A 102 1.76 23.04 7.86
CA LEU A 102 1.94 22.27 6.63
C LEU A 102 2.10 23.22 5.44
N LYS A 103 3.07 22.93 4.58
CA LYS A 103 3.25 23.67 3.34
C LYS A 103 1.97 23.62 2.51
N ARG A 104 1.51 24.79 2.07
CA ARG A 104 0.34 24.91 1.18
C ARG A 104 0.52 24.04 -0.06
N TRP A 105 -0.50 23.26 -0.39
CA TRP A 105 -0.52 22.41 -1.58
C TRP A 105 -0.34 23.23 -2.86
N ARG A 106 0.64 22.86 -3.68
CA ARG A 106 0.88 23.43 -5.01
C ARG A 106 1.12 22.30 -6.00
N VAL A 107 0.11 22.06 -6.84
CA VAL A 107 0.07 20.93 -7.78
C VAL A 107 1.33 20.86 -8.66
N MET A 108 1.74 21.99 -9.24
CA MET A 108 2.93 22.06 -10.11
C MET A 108 4.22 21.69 -9.36
N GLU A 109 4.37 22.09 -8.10
CA GLU A 109 5.56 21.74 -7.32
C GLU A 109 5.65 20.24 -7.03
N MET A 110 4.49 19.59 -6.81
CA MET A 110 4.44 18.14 -6.64
C MET A 110 4.79 17.42 -7.95
N TRP A 111 4.27 17.89 -9.08
CA TRP A 111 4.62 17.32 -10.37
C TRP A 111 6.10 17.49 -10.72
N GLU A 112 6.71 18.62 -10.41
CA GLU A 112 8.17 18.80 -10.57
C GLU A 112 8.96 17.83 -9.67
N LYS A 113 8.50 17.57 -8.45
CA LYS A 113 9.11 16.54 -7.59
C LYS A 113 8.98 15.13 -8.18
N LEU A 114 7.89 14.86 -8.90
CA LEU A 114 7.61 13.57 -9.55
C LEU A 114 8.18 13.48 -10.97
N ARG A 115 8.80 14.53 -11.52
CA ARG A 115 9.30 14.54 -12.89
C ARG A 115 10.29 13.39 -13.12
N GLY A 116 10.02 12.57 -14.13
CA GLY A 116 10.82 11.39 -14.44
C GLY A 116 10.72 10.26 -13.41
N LYS A 117 9.73 10.28 -12.51
CA LYS A 117 9.58 9.31 -11.41
C LYS A 117 8.27 8.57 -11.45
N ARG A 118 8.26 7.41 -10.78
CA ARG A 118 7.10 6.56 -10.54
C ARG A 118 6.77 6.56 -9.04
N LEU A 119 5.63 7.14 -8.69
CA LEU A 119 5.05 7.05 -7.34
C LEU A 119 4.07 5.88 -7.32
N MET A 120 4.29 4.87 -6.47
CA MET A 120 3.46 3.68 -6.38
C MET A 120 2.90 3.49 -4.98
N PHE A 121 1.58 3.41 -4.89
CA PHE A 121 0.83 2.98 -3.72
C PHE A 121 0.67 1.47 -3.76
N VAL A 122 0.96 0.77 -2.67
CA VAL A 122 0.95 -0.70 -2.59
C VAL A 122 0.15 -1.12 -1.36
N GLY A 123 -0.94 -1.84 -1.57
CA GLY A 123 -1.71 -2.32 -0.43
C GLY A 123 -3.14 -2.71 -0.73
N ASP A 124 -3.99 -2.49 0.29
CA ASP A 124 -5.41 -2.80 0.26
C ASP A 124 -6.28 -1.65 -0.30
N SER A 125 -7.60 -1.79 -0.19
CA SER A 125 -8.58 -0.83 -0.72
C SER A 125 -8.49 0.58 -0.11
N LEU A 126 -7.97 0.73 1.10
CA LEU A 126 -7.80 2.04 1.72
C LEU A 126 -6.66 2.82 1.05
N ASN A 127 -5.58 2.11 0.72
CA ASN A 127 -4.46 2.70 -0.01
C ASN A 127 -4.82 3.01 -1.46
N ARG A 128 -5.72 2.22 -2.08
CA ARG A 128 -6.37 2.60 -3.34
C ARG A 128 -7.12 3.94 -3.22
N GLY A 129 -7.80 4.17 -2.10
CA GLY A 129 -8.47 5.45 -1.82
C GLY A 129 -7.50 6.62 -1.75
N GLN A 130 -6.36 6.42 -1.08
CA GLN A 130 -5.30 7.43 -1.02
C GLN A 130 -4.67 7.70 -2.40
N TRP A 131 -4.44 6.65 -3.20
CA TRP A 131 -3.99 6.78 -4.59
C TRP A 131 -4.96 7.59 -5.45
N ILE A 132 -6.27 7.30 -5.39
CA ILE A 132 -7.30 8.09 -6.08
C ILE A 132 -7.28 9.55 -5.64
N SER A 133 -7.14 9.82 -4.33
CA SER A 133 -7.00 11.18 -3.82
C SER A 133 -5.77 11.89 -4.41
N MET A 134 -4.61 11.22 -4.47
CA MET A 134 -3.40 11.75 -5.08
C MET A 134 -3.58 12.05 -6.58
N VAL A 135 -4.23 11.16 -7.33
CA VAL A 135 -4.56 11.40 -8.74
C VAL A 135 -5.48 12.62 -8.88
N CYS A 136 -6.53 12.75 -8.08
CA CYS A 136 -7.45 13.89 -8.14
C CYS A 136 -6.79 15.22 -7.75
N LEU A 137 -5.87 15.20 -6.78
CA LEU A 137 -5.06 16.37 -6.39
C LEU A 137 -4.13 16.85 -7.51
N LEU A 138 -3.73 15.95 -8.41
CA LEU A 138 -2.68 16.19 -9.40
C LEU A 138 -3.19 16.40 -10.83
N GLN A 139 -4.27 15.72 -11.22
CA GLN A 139 -4.66 15.60 -12.63
C GLN A 139 -5.06 16.92 -13.29
N SER A 140 -5.65 17.87 -12.55
CA SER A 140 -6.36 19.01 -13.13
C SER A 140 -5.48 19.95 -13.96
N VAL A 141 -4.17 19.99 -13.68
CA VAL A 141 -3.21 20.84 -14.41
C VAL A 141 -2.63 20.16 -15.66
N ILE A 142 -2.89 18.87 -15.85
CA ILE A 142 -2.41 18.12 -17.02
C ILE A 142 -3.51 18.14 -18.08
N PRO A 143 -3.21 18.57 -19.32
CA PRO A 143 -4.16 18.52 -20.44
C PRO A 143 -4.72 17.10 -20.64
N SER A 144 -5.99 17.01 -21.06
CA SER A 144 -6.69 15.72 -21.17
C SER A 144 -6.04 14.76 -22.17
N ASP A 145 -5.42 15.29 -23.23
CA ASP A 145 -4.70 14.54 -24.26
C ASP A 145 -3.26 14.19 -23.84
N LYS A 146 -2.79 14.66 -22.67
CA LYS A 146 -1.45 14.43 -22.11
C LYS A 146 -1.46 13.59 -20.84
N ARG A 147 -2.61 12.99 -20.52
CA ARG A 147 -2.78 12.10 -19.38
C ARG A 147 -3.56 10.86 -19.76
N SER A 148 -3.24 9.75 -19.11
CA SER A 148 -3.94 8.48 -19.32
C SER A 148 -4.02 7.67 -18.03
N MET A 149 -5.00 6.76 -17.98
CA MET A 149 -5.14 5.77 -16.92
C MET A 149 -5.17 4.39 -17.58
N SER A 150 -4.35 3.47 -17.11
CA SER A 150 -4.41 2.08 -17.59
C SER A 150 -5.74 1.42 -17.17
N PRO A 151 -6.15 0.34 -17.85
CA PRO A 151 -7.25 -0.49 -17.37
C PRO A 151 -7.00 -1.01 -15.94
N ASN A 152 -8.08 -1.39 -15.26
CA ASN A 152 -7.99 -2.01 -13.94
C ASN A 152 -7.28 -3.37 -14.06
N ALA A 153 -6.13 -3.47 -13.40
CA ALA A 153 -5.23 -4.62 -13.39
C ALA A 153 -4.53 -4.65 -12.02
N PRO A 154 -3.75 -5.70 -11.70
CA PRO A 154 -2.98 -5.72 -10.44
C PRO A 154 -2.13 -4.46 -10.26
N LEU A 155 -1.60 -3.91 -11.37
CA LEU A 155 -0.99 -2.58 -11.42
C LEU A 155 -1.86 -1.63 -12.26
N THR A 156 -2.37 -0.58 -11.64
CA THR A 156 -3.07 0.54 -12.32
C THR A 156 -2.18 1.76 -12.36
N VAL A 157 -2.00 2.37 -13.54
CA VAL A 157 -1.03 3.44 -13.79
C VAL A 157 -1.74 4.67 -14.33
N PHE A 158 -1.71 5.78 -13.57
CA PHE A 158 -1.97 7.11 -14.10
C PHE A 158 -0.67 7.71 -14.64
N ARG A 159 -0.65 8.18 -15.89
CA ARG A 159 0.53 8.81 -16.52
C ARG A 159 0.27 10.28 -16.83
N ALA A 160 1.27 11.12 -16.58
CA ALA A 160 1.33 12.50 -17.03
C ALA A 160 2.53 12.69 -17.98
N GLU A 161 2.26 12.85 -19.27
CA GLU A 161 3.29 12.86 -20.32
C GLU A 161 4.27 14.03 -20.18
N GLU A 162 3.76 15.23 -19.88
CA GLU A 162 4.57 16.46 -19.77
C GLU A 162 5.63 16.39 -18.65
N TYR A 163 5.39 15.55 -17.65
CA TYR A 163 6.30 15.33 -16.53
C TYR A 163 7.11 14.04 -16.67
N ASN A 164 6.81 13.21 -17.68
CA ASN A 164 7.32 11.85 -17.78
C ASN A 164 7.19 11.11 -16.42
N ALA A 165 6.02 11.22 -15.80
CA ALA A 165 5.78 10.78 -14.43
C ALA A 165 4.54 9.89 -14.33
N SER A 166 4.49 9.02 -13.31
CA SER A 166 3.33 8.19 -13.02
C SER A 166 2.94 8.18 -11.54
N VAL A 167 1.64 7.99 -11.31
CA VAL A 167 1.03 7.76 -10.01
C VAL A 167 0.26 6.45 -10.09
N GLU A 168 0.72 5.45 -9.35
CA GLU A 168 0.39 4.04 -9.57
C GLU A 168 -0.25 3.42 -8.33
N PHE A 169 -1.11 2.43 -8.55
CA PHE A 169 -1.65 1.59 -7.49
C PHE A 169 -1.40 0.13 -7.82
N TYR A 170 -0.76 -0.60 -6.90
CA TYR A 170 -0.52 -2.02 -6.98
C TYR A 170 -1.30 -2.76 -5.91
N TRP A 171 -2.18 -3.67 -6.34
CA TRP A 171 -3.00 -4.50 -5.47
C TRP A 171 -2.14 -5.60 -4.82
N ALA A 172 -1.88 -5.46 -3.53
CA ALA A 172 -1.21 -6.44 -2.69
C ALA A 172 -1.73 -6.28 -1.25
N PRO A 173 -2.99 -6.69 -0.97
CA PRO A 173 -3.70 -6.31 0.25
C PRO A 173 -3.02 -6.82 1.53
N LEU A 174 -2.21 -7.88 1.43
CA LEU A 174 -1.49 -8.51 2.53
C LEU A 174 0.04 -8.37 2.38
N LEU A 175 0.52 -7.60 1.38
CA LEU A 175 1.92 -7.38 0.98
C LEU A 175 2.71 -8.60 0.54
N VAL A 176 2.58 -9.71 1.26
CA VAL A 176 3.06 -11.03 0.86
C VAL A 176 2.08 -11.67 -0.12
N GLU A 177 2.60 -12.67 -0.84
CA GLU A 177 1.83 -13.46 -1.79
C GLU A 177 0.61 -14.12 -1.11
N SER A 178 -0.55 -14.00 -1.76
CA SER A 178 -1.82 -14.47 -1.20
C SER A 178 -2.79 -14.98 -2.25
N ASN A 179 -3.74 -15.82 -1.82
CA ASN A 179 -4.89 -16.19 -2.65
C ASN A 179 -5.82 -15.00 -2.97
N SER A 180 -5.56 -13.85 -2.39
CA SER A 180 -6.34 -12.63 -2.52
C SER A 180 -5.71 -11.57 -3.43
N ASP A 181 -4.68 -11.93 -4.20
CA ASP A 181 -3.95 -11.00 -5.07
C ASP A 181 -4.67 -10.70 -6.40
N ASP A 182 -5.84 -11.31 -6.64
CA ASP A 182 -6.69 -10.95 -7.78
C ASP A 182 -7.37 -9.58 -7.53
N PRO A 183 -7.14 -8.54 -8.34
CA PRO A 183 -7.66 -7.19 -8.08
C PRO A 183 -9.20 -7.08 -8.15
N VAL A 184 -9.90 -8.11 -8.65
CA VAL A 184 -11.35 -8.15 -8.82
C VAL A 184 -12.00 -9.22 -7.94
N SER A 185 -11.45 -10.42 -7.94
CA SER A 185 -12.00 -11.64 -7.32
C SER A 185 -11.18 -12.08 -6.10
N HIS A 186 -11.10 -11.24 -5.08
CA HIS A 186 -10.26 -11.41 -3.88
C HIS A 186 -11.02 -11.61 -2.56
N ARG A 187 -12.35 -11.64 -2.59
CA ARG A 187 -13.17 -11.90 -1.40
C ARG A 187 -13.45 -13.39 -1.33
N LEU A 188 -12.71 -14.08 -0.48
CA LEU A 188 -12.73 -15.53 -0.31
C LEU A 188 -13.07 -15.87 1.14
N ASP A 189 -13.63 -17.06 1.36
CA ASP A 189 -13.99 -17.53 2.71
C ASP A 189 -12.73 -17.74 3.57
N ASP A 190 -11.69 -18.31 2.97
CA ASP A 190 -10.39 -18.51 3.58
C ASP A 190 -9.36 -17.52 3.04
N ARG A 191 -8.62 -16.90 3.95
CA ARG A 191 -7.44 -16.09 3.62
C ARG A 191 -6.19 -16.94 3.74
N ILE A 192 -5.49 -17.15 2.62
CA ILE A 192 -4.27 -17.95 2.56
C ILE A 192 -3.11 -17.06 2.11
N ILE A 193 -2.01 -17.05 2.87
CA ILE A 193 -0.79 -16.31 2.56
C ILE A 193 0.44 -17.22 2.54
N ARG A 194 1.47 -16.82 1.80
CA ARG A 194 2.86 -17.26 2.01
C ARG A 194 3.59 -16.19 2.82
N PRO A 195 3.68 -16.33 4.15
CA PRO A 195 4.23 -15.28 5.01
C PRO A 195 5.73 -15.00 4.75
N ASP A 196 6.43 -15.89 4.04
CA ASP A 196 7.85 -15.81 3.67
C ASP A 196 8.07 -15.38 2.20
N SER A 197 7.02 -14.95 1.49
CA SER A 197 7.09 -14.67 0.05
C SER A 197 6.61 -13.26 -0.29
N VAL A 198 7.57 -12.38 -0.60
CA VAL A 198 7.28 -11.06 -1.21
C VAL A 198 7.79 -10.93 -2.64
N HIS A 199 8.58 -11.90 -3.13
CA HIS A 199 9.36 -11.81 -4.35
C HIS A 199 8.54 -11.44 -5.60
N LYS A 200 7.36 -12.05 -5.76
CA LYS A 200 6.42 -11.75 -6.84
C LYS A 200 6.00 -10.28 -6.87
N HIS A 201 5.64 -9.73 -5.72
CA HIS A 201 5.21 -8.34 -5.60
C HIS A 201 6.39 -7.36 -5.65
N ALA A 202 7.48 -7.71 -4.98
CA ALA A 202 8.74 -6.97 -4.98
C ALA A 202 9.27 -6.70 -6.39
N ALA A 203 9.10 -7.63 -7.33
CA ALA A 203 9.48 -7.44 -8.72
C ALA A 203 8.81 -6.20 -9.37
N GLU A 204 7.61 -5.79 -8.91
CA GLU A 204 6.98 -4.54 -9.33
C GLU A 204 7.46 -3.34 -8.50
N TRP A 205 7.63 -3.50 -7.19
CA TRP A 205 8.07 -2.43 -6.28
C TRP A 205 9.47 -1.91 -6.63
N GLU A 206 10.36 -2.82 -7.07
CA GLU A 206 11.72 -2.50 -7.49
C GLU A 206 11.74 -1.48 -8.64
N LYS A 207 10.69 -1.43 -9.46
CA LYS A 207 10.61 -0.54 -10.62
C LYS A 207 10.11 0.88 -10.30
N ALA A 208 9.66 1.18 -9.07
CA ALA A 208 9.14 2.49 -8.66
C ALA A 208 10.21 3.37 -8.00
N ASP A 209 10.10 4.69 -8.00
CA ASP A 209 11.05 5.59 -7.30
C ASP A 209 10.60 5.93 -5.88
N ILE A 210 9.28 5.99 -5.69
CA ILE A 210 8.64 6.33 -4.42
C ILE A 210 7.57 5.28 -4.15
N LEU A 211 7.66 4.62 -3.00
CA LEU A 211 6.72 3.58 -2.56
C LEU A 211 5.94 4.05 -1.35
N VAL A 212 4.62 3.86 -1.38
CA VAL A 212 3.71 4.15 -0.26
C VAL A 212 2.95 2.87 0.05
N PHE A 213 3.38 2.14 1.07
CA PHE A 213 2.79 0.87 1.47
C PHE A 213 1.64 1.06 2.46
N ASN A 214 0.71 0.12 2.50
CA ASN A 214 -0.30 -0.01 3.55
C ASN A 214 -0.84 -1.45 3.59
N THR A 215 -1.08 -1.97 4.79
CA THR A 215 -1.88 -3.17 4.97
C THR A 215 -2.47 -3.16 6.38
N TYR A 216 -3.79 -3.31 6.51
CA TYR A 216 -4.40 -3.40 7.83
C TYR A 216 -5.79 -4.05 7.82
N LEU A 217 -6.69 -3.57 6.95
CA LEU A 217 -8.12 -3.82 7.09
C LEU A 217 -8.47 -5.32 7.05
N TRP A 218 -7.68 -6.08 6.30
CA TRP A 218 -7.91 -7.48 5.99
C TRP A 218 -7.48 -8.44 7.10
N TRP A 219 -6.51 -8.03 7.92
CA TRP A 219 -6.04 -8.78 9.08
C TRP A 219 -7.06 -8.81 10.22
N ARG A 220 -8.03 -7.88 10.23
CA ARG A 220 -9.09 -7.83 11.25
C ARG A 220 -10.28 -8.75 10.98
N GLN A 221 -10.32 -9.43 9.83
CA GLN A 221 -11.49 -10.18 9.39
C GLN A 221 -11.57 -11.60 9.97
N GLY A 222 -10.50 -12.09 10.59
CA GLY A 222 -10.47 -13.42 11.19
C GLY A 222 -9.09 -14.07 11.13
N PRO A 223 -9.02 -15.38 11.40
CA PRO A 223 -7.80 -16.17 11.24
C PRO A 223 -7.28 -16.18 9.80
N VAL A 224 -5.98 -16.40 9.67
CA VAL A 224 -5.27 -16.49 8.39
C VAL A 224 -4.56 -17.83 8.31
N LYS A 225 -4.66 -18.47 7.16
CA LYS A 225 -3.96 -19.71 6.84
C LYS A 225 -2.59 -19.39 6.23
N LEU A 226 -1.56 -19.98 6.79
CA LEU A 226 -0.16 -19.82 6.41
C LEU A 226 0.26 -21.06 5.62
N LEU A 227 0.48 -20.88 4.32
CA LEU A 227 1.05 -21.91 3.45
C LEU A 227 2.51 -21.52 3.19
N TRP A 228 3.44 -22.04 3.98
CA TRP A 228 4.86 -21.71 3.85
C TRP A 228 5.41 -22.06 2.47
N SER A 229 6.34 -21.26 1.94
CA SER A 229 6.92 -21.52 0.60
C SER A 229 7.66 -22.86 0.52
N SER A 230 8.18 -23.35 1.66
CA SER A 230 8.83 -24.65 1.77
C SER A 230 7.87 -25.84 1.89
N GLU A 231 6.56 -25.61 1.97
CA GLU A 231 5.59 -26.68 2.24
C GLU A 231 5.06 -27.26 0.93
N GLU A 232 5.37 -28.54 0.67
CA GLU A 232 5.03 -29.22 -0.58
C GLU A 232 3.67 -29.95 -0.53
N ASN A 233 3.15 -30.24 0.67
CA ASN A 233 1.95 -31.07 0.86
C ASN A 233 0.64 -30.26 0.94
N GLY A 234 0.71 -28.93 0.81
CA GLY A 234 -0.45 -28.04 0.93
C GLY A 234 -1.03 -27.94 2.34
N VAL A 235 -0.27 -28.34 3.37
CA VAL A 235 -0.70 -28.26 4.77
C VAL A 235 -0.53 -26.83 5.27
N CYS A 236 -1.62 -26.20 5.67
CA CYS A 236 -1.58 -24.85 6.21
C CYS A 236 -1.46 -24.87 7.74
N GLU A 237 -0.80 -23.84 8.27
CA GLU A 237 -0.92 -23.45 9.66
C GLU A 237 -1.98 -22.36 9.81
N GLU A 238 -2.65 -22.26 10.94
CA GLU A 238 -3.60 -21.18 11.21
C GLU A 238 -3.11 -20.31 12.36
N LEU A 239 -3.21 -19.01 12.16
CA LEU A 239 -2.85 -17.97 13.11
C LEU A 239 -3.92 -16.87 13.12
N ASP A 240 -4.05 -16.14 14.21
CA ASP A 240 -4.89 -14.94 14.22
C ASP A 240 -4.33 -13.89 13.25
N GLY A 241 -5.18 -13.00 12.77
CA GLY A 241 -4.78 -12.05 11.73
C GLY A 241 -3.69 -11.07 12.16
N MET A 242 -3.58 -10.71 13.44
CA MET A 242 -2.51 -9.82 13.90
C MET A 242 -1.16 -10.56 13.95
N GLY A 243 -1.14 -11.80 14.44
CA GLY A 243 0.06 -12.64 14.38
C GLY A 243 0.50 -12.93 12.93
N ALA A 244 -0.44 -13.16 12.02
CA ALA A 244 -0.11 -13.33 10.60
C ALA A 244 0.39 -12.03 9.94
N MET A 245 -0.16 -10.87 10.35
CA MET A 245 0.34 -9.56 9.92
C MET A 245 1.77 -9.33 10.36
N GLU A 246 2.13 -9.71 11.59
CA GLU A 246 3.51 -9.61 12.09
C GLU A 246 4.48 -10.38 11.18
N LEU A 247 4.17 -11.63 10.85
CA LEU A 247 4.99 -12.44 9.93
C LEU A 247 5.11 -11.82 8.52
N ALA A 248 4.02 -11.27 7.98
CA ALA A 248 4.04 -10.62 6.66
C ALA A 248 4.85 -9.31 6.67
N MET A 249 4.68 -8.50 7.71
CA MET A 249 5.47 -7.30 7.94
C MET A 249 6.94 -7.62 8.16
N GLU A 250 7.23 -8.76 8.76
CA GLU A 250 8.58 -9.26 8.90
C GLU A 250 9.23 -9.51 7.51
N ALA A 251 8.57 -10.23 6.62
CA ALA A 251 9.08 -10.45 5.26
C ALA A 251 9.22 -9.15 4.46
N TRP A 252 8.27 -8.22 4.60
CA TRP A 252 8.35 -6.90 3.97
C TRP A 252 9.55 -6.08 4.49
N ALA A 253 9.76 -6.04 5.81
CA ALA A 253 10.85 -5.28 6.41
C ALA A 253 12.23 -5.84 6.01
N ASP A 254 12.37 -7.16 5.90
CA ASP A 254 13.58 -7.81 5.39
C ASP A 254 13.86 -7.40 3.94
N TRP A 255 12.83 -7.36 3.08
CA TRP A 255 12.97 -6.85 1.71
C TRP A 255 13.39 -5.38 1.68
N VAL A 256 12.79 -4.52 2.50
CA VAL A 256 13.20 -3.10 2.59
C VAL A 256 14.67 -3.00 2.99
N ALA A 257 15.08 -3.71 4.03
CA ALA A 257 16.46 -3.66 4.53
C ALA A 257 17.50 -4.23 3.55
N THR A 258 17.13 -5.21 2.70
CA THR A 258 18.06 -5.85 1.76
C THR A 258 18.08 -5.24 0.37
N ARG A 259 16.96 -4.71 -0.11
CA ARG A 259 16.76 -4.37 -1.53
C ARG A 259 16.59 -2.88 -1.79
N VAL A 260 16.24 -2.08 -0.78
CA VAL A 260 16.00 -0.65 -0.97
C VAL A 260 17.28 0.14 -0.73
N ASP A 261 17.75 0.82 -1.77
CA ASP A 261 18.75 1.88 -1.64
C ASP A 261 18.06 3.19 -1.19
N PRO A 262 18.31 3.67 0.05
CA PRO A 262 17.67 4.88 0.57
C PRO A 262 18.10 6.16 -0.15
N PHE A 263 19.18 6.14 -0.93
CA PHE A 263 19.59 7.29 -1.75
C PHE A 263 18.85 7.35 -3.09
N ALA A 264 18.36 6.21 -3.58
CA ALA A 264 17.67 6.11 -4.87
C ALA A 264 16.15 6.07 -4.71
N LYS A 265 15.64 5.49 -3.63
CA LYS A 265 14.22 5.18 -3.46
C LYS A 265 13.69 5.66 -2.12
N GLN A 266 12.51 6.29 -2.13
CA GLN A 266 11.81 6.70 -0.90
C GLN A 266 10.72 5.70 -0.57
N VAL A 267 10.63 5.30 0.70
CA VAL A 267 9.65 4.34 1.19
C VAL A 267 8.86 4.95 2.33
N PHE A 268 7.54 4.94 2.19
CA PHE A 268 6.58 5.35 3.20
C PHE A 268 5.70 4.15 3.56
N PHE A 269 5.25 4.11 4.82
CA PHE A 269 4.25 3.16 5.27
C PHE A 269 3.11 3.92 5.93
N VAL A 270 1.90 3.73 5.41
CA VAL A 270 0.68 4.34 5.93
C VAL A 270 0.15 3.44 7.03
N ALA A 271 0.06 3.99 8.23
CA ALA A 271 -0.41 3.28 9.41
C ALA A 271 -1.89 2.86 9.29
N MET A 272 -2.37 2.22 10.36
CA MET A 272 -3.72 1.68 10.47
C MET A 272 -4.78 2.76 10.26
N SER A 273 -5.66 2.59 9.27
CA SER A 273 -6.84 3.45 9.10
C SER A 273 -7.94 3.03 10.09
N PRO A 274 -8.49 3.96 10.88
CA PRO A 274 -9.54 3.65 11.85
C PRO A 274 -10.84 3.24 11.17
N THR A 275 -11.72 2.58 11.92
CA THR A 275 -13.06 2.25 11.45
C THR A 275 -14.07 2.73 12.47
N HIS A 276 -15.03 3.51 12.00
CA HIS A 276 -16.14 4.00 12.78
C HIS A 276 -17.35 3.13 12.43
N LEU A 277 -17.52 2.06 13.20
CA LEU A 277 -18.76 1.32 13.21
C LEU A 277 -19.64 2.04 14.24
N TRP A 278 -20.84 2.41 13.82
CA TRP A 278 -21.90 3.09 14.60
C TRP A 278 -21.69 4.59 14.81
#